data_AF-A0A842L5U7-F1
#
_entry.id   AF-A0A842L5U7-F1
#
_cell.length_a   1.000
_cell.length_b   1.000
_cell.length_c   1.000
_cell.angle_alpha   90.00
_cell.angle_beta   90.00
_cell.angle_gamma   90.00
#
_symmetry.space_group_name_H-M   'P 1'
#
loop_
_entity.id
_entity.type
_entity.pdbx_description
1 polymer ?
#
loop_
_entity_poly.entity_id
_entity_poly.type
_entity_poly.pdbx_seq_one_letter_code
_entity_poly.pdbx_strand_id
1 'polypeptide(L)'
;MSKMFLPARMRKLKIITFEKYTDPVIRSLHEEGITQIDNISERIQEDPQWAQLLKPSKPTPQTTRIASLLMRTTSIIDFMDTLITKKKKIKEVIKEFLNPPIPKKRKVEELDSESLIKKAEKELSKVETKIKSLESKLNQLDTEKGDLESTI
;
A
#
# COMPACT_ATOMS: atom_id res chain seq x y z
N MET A 1 14.48 -32.27 6.51
CA MET A 1 13.46 -32.97 5.69
C MET A 1 12.46 -31.92 5.20
N SER A 2 12.36 -31.72 3.89
CA SER A 2 11.52 -30.70 3.27
C SER A 2 10.04 -30.95 3.59
N LYS A 3 9.39 -30.01 4.29
CA LYS A 3 7.96 -30.04 4.56
C LYS A 3 7.22 -29.51 3.33
N MET A 4 7.08 -30.36 2.31
CA MET A 4 6.42 -29.97 1.06
C MET A 4 4.91 -30.31 1.06
N PHE A 5 4.44 -31.15 2.00
CA PHE A 5 3.08 -31.70 1.97
C PHE A 5 2.26 -31.49 3.26
N LEU A 6 2.87 -30.96 4.33
CA LEU A 6 2.18 -30.68 5.58
C LEU A 6 2.49 -29.24 6.01
N PRO A 7 1.53 -28.52 6.63
CA PRO A 7 1.79 -27.19 7.16
C PRO A 7 3.02 -27.16 8.07
N ALA A 8 3.78 -26.07 8.00
CA ALA A 8 4.88 -25.85 8.94
C ALA A 8 4.34 -25.79 10.37
N ARG A 9 5.12 -26.30 11.33
CA ARG A 9 4.74 -26.26 12.74
C ARG A 9 5.03 -24.86 13.26
N MET A 10 3.98 -24.08 13.49
CA MET A 10 4.08 -22.73 14.04
C MET A 10 4.15 -22.76 15.57
N ARG A 11 4.78 -21.76 16.18
CA ARG A 11 4.82 -21.56 17.64
C ARG A 11 4.15 -20.24 17.98
N LYS A 12 3.34 -20.22 19.03
CA LYS A 12 2.71 -19.00 19.52
C LYS A 12 3.75 -18.16 20.28
N LEU A 13 3.97 -16.94 19.83
CA LEU A 13 4.85 -15.96 20.47
C LEU A 13 3.98 -14.97 21.29
N LYS A 14 4.40 -14.66 22.51
CA LYS A 14 3.80 -13.60 23.34
C LYS A 14 4.90 -12.64 23.75
N ILE A 15 4.71 -11.35 23.48
CA ILE A 15 5.68 -10.31 23.83
C ILE A 15 4.98 -9.30 24.72
N ILE A 16 5.60 -8.97 25.85
CA ILE A 16 5.18 -7.90 26.75
C ILE A 16 6.29 -6.87 26.72
N THR A 17 5.93 -5.63 26.41
CA THR A 17 6.90 -4.53 26.27
C THR A 17 6.31 -3.24 26.82
N PHE A 18 7.18 -2.29 27.17
CA PHE A 18 6.75 -0.93 27.47
C PHE A 18 6.25 -0.22 26.20
N GLU A 19 5.31 0.69 26.36
CA GLU A 19 4.66 1.43 25.25
C GLU A 19 5.68 2.09 24.31
N LYS A 20 6.75 2.69 24.87
CA LYS A 20 7.83 3.33 24.10
C LYS A 20 8.59 2.39 23.13
N TYR A 21 8.46 1.08 23.30
CA TYR A 21 9.13 0.08 22.47
C TYR A 21 8.16 -0.68 21.57
N THR A 22 6.86 -0.40 21.62
CA THR A 22 5.86 -1.08 20.79
C THR A 22 6.18 -0.93 19.30
N ASP A 23 6.38 0.29 18.82
CA ASP A 23 6.64 0.54 17.39
C ASP A 23 7.96 -0.09 16.90
N PRO A 24 9.12 0.09 17.59
CA PRO A 24 10.35 -0.58 17.19
C PRO A 24 10.25 -2.11 17.15
N VAL A 25 9.56 -2.72 18.11
CA VAL A 25 9.40 -4.18 18.18
C VAL A 25 8.52 -4.68 17.03
N ILE A 26 7.36 -4.06 16.81
CA ILE A 26 6.46 -4.41 15.70
C ILE A 26 7.18 -4.26 14.37
N ARG A 27 7.90 -3.15 14.19
CA ARG A 27 8.65 -2.87 12.96
C ARG A 27 9.74 -3.91 12.70
N SER A 28 10.53 -4.26 13.72
CA SER A 28 11.59 -5.27 13.58
C SER A 28 11.01 -6.63 13.20
N LEU A 29 9.91 -7.05 13.86
CA LEU A 29 9.23 -8.30 13.56
C LEU A 29 8.64 -8.32 12.14
N HIS A 30 8.07 -7.20 11.71
CA HIS A 30 7.52 -7.05 10.36
C HIS A 30 8.61 -7.06 9.29
N GLU A 31 9.74 -6.38 9.54
CA GLU A 31 10.88 -6.33 8.61
C GLU A 31 11.57 -7.70 8.45
N GLU A 32 11.68 -8.49 9.52
CA GLU A 32 12.18 -9.86 9.46
C GLU A 32 11.24 -10.80 8.68
N GLY A 33 9.94 -10.51 8.66
CA GLY A 33 8.95 -11.26 7.87
C GLY A 33 8.73 -12.72 8.29
N ILE A 34 9.21 -13.11 9.48
CA ILE A 34 9.14 -14.49 10.01
C ILE A 34 7.99 -14.70 11.01
N THR A 35 7.24 -13.64 11.34
CA THR A 35 6.14 -13.69 12.32
C THR A 35 4.85 -13.14 11.73
N GLN A 36 3.74 -13.80 12.05
CA GLN A 36 2.41 -13.24 11.87
C GLN A 36 2.06 -12.39 13.10
N ILE A 37 1.65 -11.13 12.87
CA ILE A 37 1.25 -10.19 13.92
C ILE A 37 -0.25 -9.98 13.79
N ASP A 38 -1.00 -10.32 14.84
CA ASP A 38 -2.46 -10.19 14.87
C ASP A 38 -2.89 -9.05 15.82
N ASN A 39 -3.92 -8.30 15.43
CA ASN A 39 -4.56 -7.34 16.33
C ASN A 39 -5.46 -8.08 17.33
N ILE A 40 -5.18 -7.91 18.62
CA ILE A 40 -5.93 -8.56 19.71
C ILE A 40 -6.90 -7.61 20.43
N SER A 41 -7.14 -6.42 19.89
CA SER A 41 -7.97 -5.38 20.52
C SER A 41 -9.39 -5.86 20.84
N GLU A 42 -10.04 -6.56 19.92
CA GLU A 42 -11.38 -7.14 20.13
C GLU A 42 -11.38 -8.12 21.30
N ARG A 43 -10.38 -9.01 21.34
CA ARG A 43 -10.23 -10.01 22.41
C ARG A 43 -10.00 -9.37 23.79
N ILE A 44 -9.30 -8.23 23.84
CA ILE A 44 -9.11 -7.47 25.08
C ILE A 44 -10.45 -6.91 25.58
N GLN A 45 -11.33 -6.48 24.68
CA GLN A 45 -12.64 -5.90 25.03
C GLN A 45 -13.64 -6.98 25.47
N GLU A 46 -13.61 -8.16 24.84
CA GLU A 46 -14.52 -9.26 25.13
C GLU A 46 -14.21 -9.98 26.46
N ASP A 47 -12.94 -10.00 26.90
CA ASP A 47 -12.52 -10.66 28.14
C ASP A 47 -12.53 -9.68 29.33
N PRO A 48 -13.42 -9.87 30.34
CA PRO A 48 -13.54 -8.96 31.48
C PRO A 48 -12.26 -8.83 32.33
N GLN A 49 -11.42 -9.87 32.37
CA GLN A 49 -10.15 -9.82 33.10
C GLN A 49 -9.12 -8.99 32.35
N TRP A 50 -9.09 -9.10 31.02
CA TRP A 50 -8.13 -8.36 30.19
C TRP A 50 -8.54 -6.89 30.02
N ALA A 51 -9.83 -6.61 29.93
CA ALA A 51 -10.36 -5.25 29.83
C ALA A 51 -9.98 -4.38 31.04
N GLN A 52 -9.78 -4.97 32.22
CA GLN A 52 -9.32 -4.28 33.42
C GLN A 52 -7.82 -3.97 33.41
N LEU A 53 -7.02 -4.81 32.72
CA LEU A 53 -5.55 -4.75 32.76
C LEU A 53 -4.95 -4.05 31.55
N LEU A 54 -5.60 -4.13 30.39
CA LEU A 54 -5.08 -3.69 29.10
C LEU A 54 -6.07 -2.75 28.42
N LYS A 55 -5.52 -1.72 27.76
CA LYS A 55 -6.29 -0.84 26.90
C LYS A 55 -6.08 -1.27 25.44
N PRO A 56 -7.15 -1.45 24.66
CA PRO A 56 -7.04 -1.68 23.22
C PRO A 56 -6.25 -0.57 22.53
N SER A 57 -5.53 -0.91 21.46
CA SER A 57 -4.80 0.08 20.67
C SER A 57 -5.79 1.03 19.99
N LYS A 58 -5.53 2.34 20.05
CA LYS A 58 -6.31 3.34 19.32
C LYS A 58 -5.69 3.57 17.94
N PRO A 59 -6.51 3.82 16.90
CA PRO A 59 -6.00 4.28 15.62
C PRO A 59 -5.15 5.53 15.81
N THR A 60 -3.99 5.58 15.16
CA THR A 60 -3.12 6.75 15.22
C THR A 60 -3.75 7.89 14.40
N PRO A 61 -3.60 9.17 14.79
CA PRO A 61 -4.15 10.31 14.03
C PRO A 61 -3.71 10.35 12.56
N GLN A 62 -2.55 9.77 12.26
CA GLN A 62 -1.98 9.68 10.92
C GLN A 62 -2.73 8.70 10.00
N THR A 63 -3.50 7.76 10.55
CA THR A 63 -4.19 6.70 9.79
C THR A 63 -5.07 7.28 8.68
N THR A 64 -5.85 8.31 8.99
CA THR A 64 -6.74 8.96 8.01
C THR A 64 -5.96 9.65 6.89
N ARG A 65 -4.84 10.31 7.23
CA ARG A 65 -3.97 10.95 6.22
C ARG A 65 -3.33 9.92 5.30
N ILE A 66 -2.84 8.82 5.87
CA ILE A 66 -2.25 7.72 5.10
C ILE A 66 -3.30 7.08 4.18
N ALA A 67 -4.52 6.82 4.67
CA ALA A 67 -5.61 6.30 3.86
C ALA A 67 -5.95 7.22 2.68
N SER A 68 -6.02 8.54 2.93
CA SER A 68 -6.23 9.53 1.87
C SER A 68 -5.11 9.53 0.82
N LEU A 69 -3.85 9.45 1.25
CA LEU A 69 -2.70 9.37 0.33
C LEU A 69 -2.71 8.08 -0.49
N LEU A 70 -3.09 6.95 0.12
CA LEU A 70 -3.25 5.69 -0.58
C LEU A 70 -4.32 5.80 -1.65
N MET A 71 -5.50 6.35 -1.32
CA MET A 71 -6.58 6.56 -2.29
C MET A 71 -6.13 7.41 -3.47
N ARG A 72 -5.45 8.54 -3.21
CA ARG A 72 -4.89 9.40 -4.26
C ARG A 72 -3.90 8.64 -5.16
N THR A 73 -3.03 7.84 -4.54
CA THR A 73 -2.06 7.01 -5.27
C THR A 73 -2.76 5.98 -6.16
N THR A 74 -3.77 5.29 -5.65
CA THR A 74 -4.56 4.31 -6.41
C THR A 74 -5.29 4.97 -7.57
N SER A 75 -5.94 6.11 -7.37
CA SER A 75 -6.61 6.85 -8.45
C SER A 75 -5.65 7.23 -9.59
N ILE A 76 -4.42 7.63 -9.24
CA ILE A 76 -3.38 7.91 -10.23
C ILE A 76 -3.00 6.65 -11.02
N ILE A 77 -2.79 5.53 -10.32
CA ILE A 77 -2.45 4.25 -10.96
C ILE A 77 -3.58 3.82 -11.89
N ASP A 78 -4.83 3.85 -11.43
CA ASP A 78 -6.00 3.48 -12.23
C ASP A 78 -6.09 4.33 -13.50
N PHE A 79 -5.92 5.64 -13.40
CA PHE A 79 -5.87 6.53 -14.57
C PHE A 79 -4.75 6.11 -15.54
N MET A 80 -3.53 5.87 -15.05
CA MET A 80 -2.42 5.45 -15.90
C MET A 80 -2.66 4.08 -16.55
N ASP A 81 -3.26 3.14 -15.83
CA ASP A 81 -3.58 1.81 -16.34
C ASP A 81 -4.59 1.88 -17.49
N THR A 82 -5.58 2.79 -17.45
CA THR A 82 -6.47 3.00 -18.61
C THR A 82 -5.71 3.39 -19.88
N LEU A 83 -4.61 4.15 -19.74
CA LEU A 83 -3.77 4.57 -20.87
C LEU A 83 -2.84 3.46 -21.35
N ILE A 84 -2.31 2.66 -20.43
CA ILE A 84 -1.38 1.55 -20.74
C ILE A 84 -2.13 0.38 -21.38
N THR A 85 -3.33 0.07 -20.91
CA THR A 85 -4.12 -1.07 -21.39
C THR A 85 -4.57 -0.89 -22.85
N LYS A 86 -4.68 0.35 -23.34
CA LYS A 86 -4.86 0.65 -24.78
C LYS A 86 -3.65 0.20 -25.64
N LYS A 87 -2.48 -0.05 -25.06
CA LYS A 87 -1.22 -0.36 -25.79
C LYS A 87 -0.68 -1.79 -25.61
N LYS A 88 -0.96 -2.48 -24.49
CA LYS A 88 -0.40 -3.82 -24.23
C LYS A 88 -1.25 -4.94 -24.84
N LYS A 89 -0.61 -5.91 -25.51
CA LYS A 89 -1.28 -7.12 -26.00
C LYS A 89 -1.54 -8.08 -24.83
N ILE A 90 -2.69 -8.76 -24.80
CA ILE A 90 -3.10 -9.73 -23.77
C ILE A 90 -1.99 -10.76 -23.43
N LYS A 91 -1.19 -11.16 -24.43
CA LYS A 91 -0.08 -12.11 -24.29
C LYS A 91 1.06 -11.61 -23.39
N GLU A 92 1.31 -10.30 -23.35
CA GLU A 92 2.36 -9.69 -22.52
C GLU A 92 1.93 -9.62 -21.05
N VAL A 93 0.65 -9.35 -20.79
CA VAL A 93 0.06 -9.30 -19.45
C VAL A 93 0.15 -10.66 -18.75
N ILE A 94 -0.18 -11.75 -19.46
CA ILE A 94 -0.13 -13.11 -18.90
C ILE A 94 1.31 -13.52 -18.56
N LYS A 95 2.30 -13.10 -19.37
CA LYS A 95 3.71 -13.42 -19.14
C LYS A 95 4.29 -12.69 -17.92
N GLU A 96 3.89 -11.44 -17.69
CA GLU A 96 4.26 -10.66 -16.51
C GLU A 96 3.65 -11.23 -15.22
N PHE A 97 2.40 -11.74 -15.28
CA PHE A 97 1.74 -12.35 -14.12
C PHE A 97 2.41 -13.64 -13.65
N LEU A 98 2.83 -14.50 -14.60
CA LEU A 98 3.47 -15.78 -14.28
C LEU A 98 4.94 -15.65 -13.86
N ASN A 99 5.61 -14.56 -14.26
CA ASN A 99 7.00 -14.31 -13.90
C ASN A 99 7.18 -12.84 -13.51
N PRO A 100 6.68 -12.44 -12.34
CA PRO A 100 6.76 -11.05 -11.91
C PRO A 100 8.23 -10.65 -11.77
N PRO A 101 8.64 -9.48 -12.29
CA PRO A 101 10.00 -9.01 -12.13
C PRO A 101 10.30 -8.81 -10.65
N ILE A 102 11.36 -9.45 -10.15
CA ILE A 102 11.78 -9.28 -8.76
C ILE A 102 12.22 -7.82 -8.59
N PRO A 103 11.57 -7.05 -7.70
CA PRO A 103 11.91 -5.66 -7.51
C PRO A 103 13.33 -5.54 -6.93
N LYS A 104 14.17 -4.69 -7.54
CA LYS A 104 15.51 -4.41 -7.02
C LYS A 104 15.37 -3.71 -5.67
N LYS A 105 15.97 -4.30 -4.62
CA LYS A 105 16.05 -3.68 -3.29
C LYS A 105 16.75 -2.32 -3.43
N ARG A 106 16.10 -1.25 -2.98
CA ARG A 106 16.68 0.09 -2.91
C ARG A 106 16.88 0.44 -1.44
N LYS A 107 18.03 1.04 -1.11
CA LYS A 107 18.22 1.64 0.21
C LYS A 107 17.27 2.83 0.31
N VAL A 108 16.37 2.77 1.28
CA VAL A 108 15.47 3.86 1.61
C VAL A 108 15.98 4.52 2.88
N GLU A 109 15.89 5.84 2.93
CA GLU A 109 16.16 6.59 4.15
C GLU A 109 15.05 6.31 5.15
N GLU A 110 15.44 6.10 6.41
CA GLU A 110 14.49 5.96 7.50
C GLU A 110 13.90 7.34 7.81
N LEU A 111 12.61 7.50 7.52
CA LEU A 111 11.85 8.71 7.80
C LEU A 111 10.86 8.42 8.92
N ASP A 112 10.68 9.36 9.83
CA ASP A 112 9.55 9.32 10.74
C ASP A 112 8.22 9.47 9.98
N SER A 113 7.13 9.05 10.61
CA SER A 113 5.80 9.03 10.01
C SER A 113 5.38 10.38 9.43
N GLU A 114 5.65 11.49 10.11
CA GLU A 114 5.20 12.81 9.65
C GLU A 114 6.05 13.30 8.47
N SER A 115 7.37 13.10 8.52
CA SER A 115 8.25 13.41 7.40
C SER A 115 7.91 12.59 6.15
N LEU A 116 7.58 11.31 6.33
CA LEU A 116 7.16 10.44 5.23
C LEU A 116 5.84 10.92 4.61
N ILE A 117 4.85 11.29 5.43
CA ILE A 117 3.56 11.82 4.97
C ILE A 117 3.76 13.11 4.17
N LYS A 118 4.54 14.06 4.69
CA LYS A 118 4.83 15.32 3.96
C LYS A 118 5.53 15.09 2.64
N LYS A 119 6.48 14.15 2.61
CA LYS A 119 7.19 13.77 1.37
C LYS A 119 6.22 13.17 0.35
N ALA A 120 5.33 12.27 0.79
CA ALA A 120 4.31 11.67 -0.06
C ALA A 120 3.32 12.72 -0.60
N GLU A 121 2.82 13.62 0.25
CA GLU A 121 1.94 14.73 -0.15
C GLU A 121 2.58 15.61 -1.23
N LYS A 122 3.87 15.93 -1.06
CA LYS A 122 4.64 16.75 -2.01
C LYS A 122 4.82 16.04 -3.35
N GLU A 123 5.23 14.78 -3.35
CA GLU A 123 5.46 14.04 -4.60
C GLU A 123 4.15 13.73 -5.33
N LEU A 124 3.10 13.32 -4.62
CA LEU A 124 1.78 13.09 -5.23
C LEU A 124 1.22 14.36 -5.87
N SER A 125 1.32 15.51 -5.19
CA SER A 125 0.86 16.78 -5.76
C SER A 125 1.55 17.12 -7.08
N LYS A 126 2.87 16.89 -7.19
CA LYS A 126 3.60 17.10 -8.45
C LYS A 126 3.12 16.17 -9.56
N VAL A 127 2.87 14.90 -9.23
CA VAL A 127 2.39 13.90 -10.19
C VAL A 127 0.98 14.25 -10.66
N GLU A 128 0.08 14.60 -9.75
CA GLU A 128 -1.30 15.01 -10.04
C GLU A 128 -1.35 16.23 -10.97
N THR A 129 -0.51 17.26 -10.73
CA THR A 129 -0.46 18.43 -11.61
C THR A 129 -0.07 18.04 -13.04
N LYS A 130 0.92 17.16 -13.21
CA LYS A 130 1.33 16.68 -14.53
C LYS A 130 0.22 15.87 -15.19
N ILE A 131 -0.39 14.95 -14.45
CA ILE A 131 -1.47 14.08 -14.96
C ILE A 131 -2.65 14.93 -15.44
N LYS A 132 -3.13 15.88 -14.63
CA LYS A 132 -4.24 16.77 -15.03
C LYS A 132 -3.95 17.52 -16.33
N SER A 133 -2.72 18.00 -16.50
CA SER A 133 -2.34 18.69 -17.74
C SER A 133 -2.33 17.76 -18.96
N LEU A 134 -1.99 16.49 -18.78
CA LEU A 134 -1.98 15.48 -19.85
C LEU A 134 -3.38 14.99 -20.17
N GLU A 135 -4.21 14.77 -19.16
CA GLU A 135 -5.62 14.39 -19.28
C GLU A 135 -6.41 15.45 -20.07
N SER A 136 -6.21 16.73 -19.74
CA SER A 136 -6.85 17.82 -20.48
C SER A 136 -6.45 17.83 -21.96
N LYS A 137 -5.17 17.62 -22.27
CA LYS A 137 -4.68 17.54 -23.66
C LYS A 137 -5.22 16.31 -24.39
N LEU A 138 -5.30 15.17 -23.70
CA LEU A 138 -5.83 13.94 -24.28
C LEU A 138 -7.31 14.10 -24.65
N ASN A 139 -8.10 14.68 -23.76
CA ASN A 139 -9.52 14.93 -24.02
C ASN A 139 -9.72 15.89 -25.20
N GLN A 140 -8.89 16.94 -25.33
CA GLN A 140 -8.92 17.83 -26.49
C GLN A 140 -8.63 17.10 -27.80
N LEU A 141 -7.59 16.25 -27.83
CA LEU A 141 -7.25 15.47 -29.01
C LEU A 141 -8.33 14.43 -29.36
N ASP A 142 -8.94 13.79 -28.37
CA ASP A 142 -10.04 12.84 -28.58
C ASP A 142 -11.29 13.56 -29.14
N THR A 143 -11.58 14.78 -28.70
CA THR A 143 -12.67 15.60 -29.30
C THR A 143 -12.36 16.02 -30.73
N GLU A 144 -11.16 16.53 -31.01
CA GLU A 144 -10.76 16.92 -32.37
C GLU A 144 -10.81 15.73 -33.33
N LYS A 145 -10.39 14.55 -32.86
CA LYS A 145 -10.48 13.31 -33.63
C LYS A 145 -11.94 12.96 -33.95
N GLY A 146 -12.83 13.03 -32.97
CA GLY A 146 -14.25 12.75 -33.17
C GLY A 146 -14.90 13.70 -34.19
N ASP A 147 -14.56 14.98 -34.13
CA ASP A 147 -15.04 15.98 -35.08
C ASP A 147 -14.56 15.68 -36.52
N LEU A 148 -13.29 15.32 -36.68
CA LEU A 148 -12.72 14.93 -37.98
C LEU A 148 -13.35 13.64 -38.53
N GLU A 149 -13.58 12.63 -37.69
CA GLU A 149 -14.25 11.38 -38.08
C GLU A 149 -15.71 11.60 -38.46
N SER A 150 -16.39 12.58 -37.87
CA SER A 150 -17.78 12.93 -38.21
C SER A 150 -17.94 13.73 -39.51
N THR A 151 -16.84 14.29 -40.03
CA THR A 151 -16.83 15.12 -41.25
C THR A 151 -16.49 14.30 -42.51
N ILE A 152 -16.09 13.03 -42.36
CA ILE A 152 -15.83 12.05 -43.45
C ILE A 152 -17.04 11.13 -43.59
#